data_AF-A0A1G0VB08-F1
#
_entry.id   AF-A0A1G0VB08-F1
#
_cell.length_a   1.000
_cell.length_b   1.000
_cell.length_c   1.000
_cell.angle_alpha   90.00
_cell.angle_beta   90.00
_cell.angle_gamma   90.00
#
_symmetry.space_group_name_H-M   'P 1'
#
loop_
_entity.id
_entity.type
_entity.pdbx_description
1 polymer ?
#
loop_
_entity_poly.entity_id
_entity_poly.type
_entity_poly.pdbx_seq_one_letter_code
_entity_poly.pdbx_strand_id
1 'polypeptide(L)'
;MSVLETILISSLTSAFALVYYAFRQLLKEKSKTKAELEQNKRDAFKKMLDEHSELVMNIFHDKPLKDWQKDFSEMSKSILSWGSDDVLSEYGKYAELYYTDGAPIKERELHFASAILAFRKELGYKNKKGIITPEQIIYIFRCGHNKNI
;
A
#
# COMPACT_ATOMS: atom_id res chain seq x y z
N MET A 1 47.31 36.93 -8.05
CA MET A 1 45.88 36.88 -7.70
C MET A 1 45.59 38.08 -6.83
N SER A 2 44.68 38.96 -7.27
CA SER A 2 44.35 40.19 -6.56
C SER A 2 43.45 39.90 -5.35
N VAL A 3 43.45 40.77 -4.35
CA VAL A 3 42.57 40.66 -3.17
C VAL A 3 41.09 40.58 -3.60
N LEU A 4 40.72 41.28 -4.67
CA LEU A 4 39.37 41.29 -5.22
C LEU A 4 38.96 39.93 -5.79
N GLU A 5 39.88 39.26 -6.50
CA GLU A 5 39.67 37.90 -7.04
C GLU A 5 39.44 36.88 -5.93
N THR A 6 40.22 36.97 -4.85
CA THR A 6 40.08 36.07 -3.69
C THR A 6 38.72 36.25 -3.00
N ILE A 7 38.24 37.48 -2.87
CA ILE A 7 36.92 37.79 -2.29
C ILE A 7 35.80 37.24 -3.18
N LEU A 8 35.91 37.42 -4.51
CA LEU A 8 34.95 36.90 -5.49
C LEU A 8 34.88 35.37 -5.47
N ILE A 9 36.02 34.68 -5.45
CA ILE A 9 36.07 33.21 -5.40
C ILE A 9 35.50 32.68 -4.07
N SER A 10 35.82 33.33 -2.96
CA SER A 10 35.34 32.92 -1.63
C SER A 10 33.82 33.12 -1.47
N SER A 11 33.28 34.19 -2.05
CA SER A 11 31.84 34.45 -2.05
C SER A 11 31.08 33.50 -2.99
N LEU A 12 31.62 33.23 -4.17
CA LEU A 12 31.07 32.23 -5.10
C LEU A 12 31.04 30.82 -4.52
N THR A 13 32.13 30.38 -3.89
CA THR A 13 32.20 29.05 -3.25
C THR A 13 31.23 28.93 -2.08
N SER A 14 31.08 30.00 -1.28
CA SER A 14 30.11 30.05 -0.18
C SER A 14 28.65 29.99 -0.69
N ALA A 15 28.34 30.72 -1.77
CA ALA A 15 27.03 30.66 -2.41
C ALA A 15 26.74 29.25 -2.96
N PHE A 16 27.73 28.61 -3.60
CA PHE A 16 27.59 27.26 -4.13
C PHE A 16 27.33 26.22 -3.02
N ALA A 17 28.03 26.34 -1.89
CA ALA A 17 27.84 25.48 -0.73
C ALA A 17 26.43 25.62 -0.13
N LEU A 18 25.89 26.84 -0.05
CA LEU A 18 24.52 27.10 0.40
C LEU A 18 23.47 26.46 -0.53
N VAL A 19 23.63 26.63 -1.86
CA VAL A 19 22.73 26.01 -2.84
C VAL A 19 22.77 24.49 -2.76
N TYR A 20 23.97 23.91 -2.67
CA TYR A 20 24.14 22.47 -2.50
C TYR A 20 23.48 21.94 -1.22
N TYR A 21 23.64 22.66 -0.10
CA TYR A 21 23.03 22.27 1.16
C TYR A 21 21.49 22.32 1.10
N ALA A 22 20.92 23.38 0.52
CA ALA A 22 19.48 23.51 0.32
C ALA A 22 18.93 22.39 -0.57
N PHE A 23 19.61 22.07 -1.67
CA PHE A 23 19.22 20.98 -2.57
C PHE A 23 19.25 19.62 -1.87
N ARG A 24 20.27 19.39 -1.04
CA ARG A 24 20.38 18.17 -0.24
C ARG A 24 19.25 18.02 0.78
N GLN A 25 18.82 19.11 1.41
CA GLN A 25 17.67 19.08 2.33
C GLN A 25 16.37 18.79 1.59
N LEU A 26 16.13 19.41 0.44
CA LEU A 26 14.97 19.12 -0.42
C LEU A 26 14.91 17.65 -0.85
N LEU A 27 16.06 17.06 -1.21
CA LEU A 27 16.14 15.63 -1.54
C LEU A 27 15.83 14.74 -0.33
N LYS A 28 16.30 15.13 0.87
CA LYS A 28 16.05 14.41 2.12
C LYS A 28 14.58 14.47 2.54
N GLU A 29 13.94 15.63 2.37
CA GLU A 29 12.50 15.78 2.62
C GLU A 29 11.68 14.95 1.63
N LYS A 30 11.97 15.06 0.32
CA LYS A 30 11.33 14.22 -0.70
C LYS A 30 11.52 12.72 -0.43
N SER A 31 12.70 12.30 0.01
CA SER A 31 12.95 10.88 0.34
C SER A 31 12.17 10.44 1.57
N LYS A 32 12.05 11.30 2.60
CA LYS A 32 11.23 11.03 3.79
C LYS A 32 9.76 10.88 3.42
N THR A 33 9.21 11.82 2.66
CA THR A 33 7.81 11.75 2.20
C THR A 33 7.55 10.50 1.36
N LYS A 34 8.50 10.09 0.51
CA LYS A 34 8.39 8.84 -0.25
C LYS A 34 8.40 7.61 0.66
N ALA A 35 9.29 7.57 1.66
CA ALA A 35 9.37 6.46 2.61
C ALA A 35 8.10 6.37 3.48
N GLU A 36 7.58 7.51 3.95
CA GLU A 36 6.31 7.60 4.68
C GLU A 36 5.14 7.11 3.82
N LEU A 37 5.08 7.52 2.55
CA LEU A 37 4.08 7.02 1.62
C LEU A 37 4.20 5.50 1.43
N GLU A 38 5.40 4.97 1.16
CA GLU A 38 5.61 3.53 1.02
C GLU A 38 5.21 2.75 2.28
N GLN A 39 5.46 3.31 3.48
CA GLN A 39 5.03 2.72 4.73
C GLN A 39 3.50 2.70 4.85
N ASN A 40 2.83 3.82 4.58
CA ASN A 40 1.36 3.90 4.58
C ASN A 40 0.74 2.88 3.61
N LYS A 41 1.34 2.68 2.43
CA LYS A 41 0.89 1.65 1.47
C LYS A 41 1.00 0.23 2.04
N ARG A 42 2.10 -0.07 2.74
CA ARG A 42 2.30 -1.38 3.38
C ARG A 42 1.33 -1.61 4.53
N ASP A 43 1.08 -0.60 5.36
CA ASP A 43 0.19 -0.71 6.51
C ASP A 43 -1.26 -0.90 6.08
N ALA A 44 -1.70 -0.16 5.07
CA ALA A 44 -3.05 -0.31 4.53
C ALA A 44 -3.21 -1.62 3.74
N PHE A 45 -2.17 -2.10 3.04
CA PHE A 45 -2.18 -3.46 2.46
C PHE A 45 -2.31 -4.53 3.56
N LYS A 46 -1.55 -4.41 4.65
CA LYS A 46 -1.65 -5.33 5.80
C LYS A 46 -3.05 -5.31 6.41
N LYS A 47 -3.61 -4.12 6.69
CA LYS A 47 -4.98 -3.97 7.23
C LYS A 47 -6.01 -4.66 6.33
N MET A 48 -5.87 -4.57 5.00
CA MET A 48 -6.73 -5.29 4.06
C MET A 48 -6.64 -6.82 4.16
N LEU A 49 -5.44 -7.35 4.35
CA LEU A 49 -5.27 -8.79 4.56
C LEU A 49 -5.91 -9.23 5.88
N ASP A 50 -5.69 -8.47 6.95
CA ASP A 50 -6.21 -8.76 8.29
C ASP A 50 -7.76 -8.76 8.28
N GLU A 51 -8.37 -7.71 7.73
CA GLU A 51 -9.83 -7.55 7.64
C GLU A 51 -10.51 -8.65 6.80
N HIS A 52 -9.90 -9.04 5.67
CA HIS A 52 -10.43 -10.15 4.87
C HIS A 52 -10.25 -11.50 5.56
N SER A 53 -9.16 -11.67 6.32
CA SER A 53 -8.92 -12.90 7.10
C SER A 53 -9.95 -13.04 8.23
N GLU A 54 -10.26 -11.97 8.97
CA GLU A 54 -11.32 -11.95 9.98
C GLU A 54 -12.68 -12.35 9.39
N LEU A 55 -12.95 -11.90 8.16
CA LEU A 55 -14.17 -12.16 7.41
C LEU A 55 -14.32 -13.61 6.98
N VAL A 56 -13.29 -14.17 6.38
CA VAL A 56 -13.28 -15.57 5.94
C VAL A 56 -13.32 -16.51 7.15
N MET A 57 -12.70 -16.14 8.27
CA MET A 57 -12.67 -16.96 9.48
C MET A 57 -13.93 -16.84 10.34
N ASN A 58 -14.87 -15.95 10.01
CA ASN A 58 -16.05 -15.65 10.84
C ASN A 58 -15.66 -15.29 12.30
N ILE A 59 -14.44 -14.77 12.51
CA ILE A 59 -13.89 -14.37 13.82
C ILE A 59 -14.43 -13.00 14.25
N PHE A 60 -15.30 -12.39 13.44
CA PHE A 60 -16.09 -11.21 13.81
C PHE A 60 -16.89 -11.35 15.11
N HIS A 61 -17.00 -12.55 15.68
CA HIS A 61 -17.75 -12.80 16.89
C HIS A 61 -17.29 -11.99 18.12
N ASP A 62 -16.06 -11.46 18.15
CA ASP A 62 -15.57 -10.62 19.25
C ASP A 62 -15.52 -9.10 18.94
N LYS A 63 -15.71 -8.68 17.68
CA LYS A 63 -15.66 -7.27 17.27
C LYS A 63 -17.08 -6.76 16.96
N PRO A 64 -17.57 -5.69 17.61
CA PRO A 64 -18.86 -5.10 17.26
C PRO A 64 -18.89 -4.74 15.77
N LEU A 65 -19.98 -5.08 15.08
CA LEU A 65 -20.16 -4.82 13.64
C LEU A 65 -19.85 -3.36 13.25
N LYS A 66 -20.18 -2.41 14.13
CA LYS A 66 -19.91 -0.98 13.95
C LYS A 66 -18.41 -0.66 13.91
N ASP A 67 -17.62 -1.32 14.74
CA ASP A 67 -16.18 -1.11 14.81
C ASP A 67 -15.51 -1.74 13.58
N TRP A 68 -15.99 -2.91 13.16
CA TRP A 68 -15.58 -3.51 11.90
C TRP A 68 -15.87 -2.61 10.69
N GLN A 69 -17.10 -2.09 10.58
CA GLN A 69 -17.49 -1.17 9.50
C GLN A 69 -16.63 0.09 9.48
N LYS A 70 -16.27 0.61 10.66
CA LYS A 70 -15.37 1.75 10.79
C LYS A 70 -13.99 1.42 10.24
N ASP A 71 -13.41 0.29 10.65
CA ASP A 71 -12.09 -0.12 10.18
C ASP A 71 -12.05 -0.40 8.68
N PHE A 72 -13.08 -1.08 8.15
CA PHE A 72 -13.28 -1.30 6.73
C PHE A 72 -13.38 0.03 5.95
N SER A 73 -14.09 1.02 6.50
CA SER A 73 -14.21 2.35 5.91
C SER A 73 -12.89 3.11 5.91
N GLU A 74 -12.13 3.09 7.01
CA GLU A 74 -10.83 3.75 7.12
C GLU A 74 -9.80 3.14 6.16
N MET A 75 -9.79 1.82 6.04
CA MET A 75 -8.98 1.10 5.07
C MET A 75 -9.38 1.48 3.64
N SER A 76 -10.67 1.49 3.32
CA SER A 76 -11.17 1.86 1.99
C SER A 76 -10.78 3.29 1.61
N LYS A 77 -10.89 4.26 2.55
CA LYS A 77 -10.44 5.64 2.34
C LYS A 77 -8.94 5.71 2.07
N SER A 78 -8.16 4.91 2.80
CA SER A 78 -6.71 4.82 2.59
C SER A 78 -6.44 4.33 1.17
N ILE A 79 -6.99 3.18 0.78
CA ILE A 79 -6.83 2.62 -0.57
C ILE A 79 -7.23 3.63 -1.65
N LEU A 80 -8.36 4.33 -1.49
CA LEU A 80 -8.81 5.36 -2.43
C LEU A 80 -7.81 6.52 -2.60
N SER A 81 -7.11 6.90 -1.53
CA SER A 81 -6.21 8.05 -1.53
C SER A 81 -4.86 7.79 -2.24
N TRP A 82 -4.43 6.53 -2.35
CA TRP A 82 -3.08 6.22 -2.84
C TRP A 82 -2.97 5.02 -3.79
N GLY A 83 -4.03 4.21 -3.93
CA GLY A 83 -4.03 3.03 -4.79
C GLY A 83 -4.00 3.39 -6.28
N SER A 84 -3.30 2.59 -7.06
CA SER A 84 -3.33 2.65 -8.53
C SER A 84 -4.71 2.29 -9.11
N ASP A 85 -4.96 2.66 -10.36
CA ASP A 85 -6.23 2.34 -11.05
C ASP A 85 -6.52 0.82 -11.05
N ASP A 86 -5.49 -0.02 -11.20
CA ASP A 86 -5.62 -1.48 -11.12
C ASP A 86 -6.09 -1.95 -9.73
N VAL A 87 -5.51 -1.35 -8.68
CA VAL A 87 -5.91 -1.60 -7.29
C VAL A 87 -7.36 -1.17 -7.07
N LEU A 88 -7.71 0.05 -7.49
CA LEU A 88 -9.04 0.62 -7.28
C LEU A 88 -10.11 -0.16 -8.04
N SER A 89 -9.82 -0.61 -9.27
CA SER A 89 -10.71 -1.43 -10.08
C SER A 89 -11.05 -2.75 -9.40
N GLU A 90 -10.03 -3.52 -8.98
CA GLU A 90 -10.26 -4.85 -8.40
C GLU A 90 -10.80 -4.77 -6.97
N TYR A 91 -10.32 -3.82 -6.17
CA TYR A 91 -10.86 -3.59 -4.83
C TYR A 91 -12.30 -3.09 -4.87
N GLY A 92 -12.65 -2.23 -5.84
CA GLY A 92 -14.01 -1.74 -6.04
C GLY A 92 -15.00 -2.88 -6.31
N LYS A 93 -14.64 -3.81 -7.21
CA LYS A 93 -15.44 -5.02 -7.48
C LYS A 93 -15.60 -5.91 -6.24
N TYR A 94 -14.51 -6.10 -5.48
CA TYR A 94 -14.55 -6.83 -4.21
C TYR A 94 -15.52 -6.18 -3.20
N ALA A 95 -15.43 -4.86 -3.04
CA ALA A 95 -16.28 -4.10 -2.12
C ALA A 95 -17.75 -4.10 -2.56
N GLU A 96 -18.04 -3.94 -3.84
CA GLU A 96 -19.40 -4.01 -4.39
C GLU A 96 -20.05 -5.38 -4.12
N LEU A 97 -19.33 -6.47 -4.41
CA LEU A 97 -19.77 -7.84 -4.14
C LEU A 97 -19.95 -8.13 -2.65
N TYR A 98 -19.43 -7.28 -1.76
CA TYR A 98 -19.70 -7.37 -0.33
C TYR A 98 -21.13 -6.94 0.03
N TYR A 99 -21.65 -5.94 -0.68
CA TYR A 99 -22.97 -5.36 -0.45
C TYR A 99 -24.06 -5.89 -1.40
N THR A 100 -23.67 -6.64 -2.43
CA THR A 100 -24.61 -7.33 -3.32
C THR A 100 -25.09 -8.64 -2.69
N ASP A 101 -26.40 -8.74 -2.49
CA ASP A 101 -27.04 -9.92 -1.91
C ASP A 101 -26.95 -11.10 -2.90
N GLY A 102 -26.55 -12.28 -2.42
CA GLY A 102 -26.42 -13.50 -3.24
C GLY A 102 -25.17 -13.61 -4.13
N ALA A 103 -24.18 -12.72 -3.99
CA ALA A 103 -22.92 -12.83 -4.73
C ALA A 103 -22.16 -14.14 -4.39
N PRO A 104 -21.67 -14.90 -5.39
CA PRO A 104 -20.89 -16.12 -5.13
C PRO A 104 -19.61 -15.80 -4.32
N ILE A 105 -19.40 -16.50 -3.20
CA ILE A 105 -18.20 -16.36 -2.34
C ILE A 105 -16.91 -16.43 -3.17
N LYS A 106 -16.87 -17.34 -4.15
CA LYS A 106 -15.72 -17.54 -5.03
C LYS A 106 -15.39 -16.30 -5.87
N GLU A 107 -16.39 -15.54 -6.32
CA GLU A 107 -16.20 -14.35 -7.13
C GLU A 107 -15.66 -13.19 -6.28
N ARG A 108 -16.19 -13.06 -5.05
CA ARG A 108 -15.67 -12.12 -4.05
C ARG A 108 -14.20 -12.38 -3.73
N GLU A 109 -13.83 -13.64 -3.48
CA GLU A 109 -12.44 -14.04 -3.22
C GLU A 109 -11.52 -13.79 -4.43
N LEU A 110 -12.02 -13.95 -5.65
CA LEU A 110 -11.25 -13.71 -6.87
C LEU A 110 -10.86 -12.23 -7.02
N HIS A 111 -11.80 -11.32 -6.80
CA HIS A 111 -11.53 -9.88 -6.85
C HIS A 111 -10.63 -9.42 -5.70
N PHE A 112 -10.83 -9.98 -4.50
CA PHE A 112 -9.89 -9.76 -3.39
C PHE A 112 -8.45 -10.18 -3.74
N ALA A 113 -8.29 -11.39 -4.26
CA ALA A 113 -6.98 -11.91 -4.66
C ALA A 113 -6.35 -11.13 -5.82
N SER A 114 -7.17 -10.62 -6.73
CA SER A 114 -6.73 -9.74 -7.83
C SER A 114 -6.29 -8.38 -7.31
N ALA A 115 -7.00 -7.79 -6.35
CA ALA A 115 -6.58 -6.57 -5.66
C ALA A 115 -5.24 -6.77 -4.93
N ILE A 116 -5.03 -7.91 -4.26
CA ILE A 116 -3.73 -8.24 -3.64
C ILE A 116 -2.59 -8.25 -4.67
N LEU A 117 -2.81 -8.84 -5.85
CA LEU A 117 -1.79 -8.86 -6.90
C LEU A 117 -1.45 -7.46 -7.38
N ALA A 118 -2.47 -6.61 -7.57
CA ALA A 118 -2.28 -5.22 -7.94
C ALA A 118 -1.45 -4.46 -6.87
N PHE A 119 -1.80 -4.60 -5.58
CA PHE A 119 -1.05 -4.00 -4.47
C PHE A 119 0.41 -4.45 -4.44
N ARG A 120 0.66 -5.75 -4.63
CA ARG A 120 2.02 -6.29 -4.62
C ARG A 120 2.87 -5.72 -5.74
N LYS A 121 2.31 -5.58 -6.95
CA LYS A 121 2.99 -4.96 -8.09
C LYS A 121 3.33 -3.50 -7.78
N GLU A 122 2.39 -2.76 -7.23
CA GLU A 122 2.56 -1.34 -6.88
C GLU A 122 3.64 -1.11 -5.81
N LEU A 123 3.73 -2.01 -4.83
CA LEU A 123 4.77 -2.02 -3.80
C LEU A 123 6.15 -2.49 -4.31
N GLY A 124 6.28 -2.81 -5.60
CA GLY A 124 7.53 -3.23 -6.23
C GLY A 124 7.91 -4.69 -5.94
N TYR A 125 6.99 -5.52 -5.43
CA TYR A 125 7.25 -6.95 -5.26
C TYR A 125 7.35 -7.62 -6.63
N LYS A 126 8.54 -8.14 -6.93
CA LYS A 126 8.78 -8.96 -8.12
C LYS A 126 8.39 -10.41 -7.82
N ASN A 127 7.69 -11.04 -8.75
CA ASN A 127 7.47 -12.49 -8.67
C ASN A 127 8.82 -13.19 -8.83
N LYS A 128 9.31 -13.83 -7.75
CA LYS A 128 10.65 -14.45 -7.73
C LYS A 128 10.78 -15.68 -8.63
N LYS A 129 9.66 -16.24 -9.14
CA LYS A 129 9.55 -17.27 -10.20
C LYS A 129 8.05 -17.56 -10.43
N GLY A 130 7.61 -17.62 -11.70
CA GLY A 130 6.21 -17.91 -12.07
C GLY A 130 5.24 -16.73 -11.95
N ILE A 131 4.15 -16.76 -12.73
CA ILE A 131 3.04 -15.81 -12.61
C ILE A 131 2.17 -16.29 -11.43
N ILE A 132 2.13 -15.52 -10.35
CA ILE A 132 1.21 -15.78 -9.23
C ILE A 132 -0.21 -15.45 -9.71
N THR A 133 -1.12 -16.40 -9.63
CA THR A 133 -2.53 -16.21 -10.01
C THR A 133 -3.41 -15.90 -8.79
N PRO A 134 -4.59 -15.27 -8.98
CA PRO A 134 -5.56 -15.06 -7.90
C PRO A 134 -5.91 -16.36 -7.16
N GLU A 135 -6.10 -17.46 -7.88
CA GLU A 135 -6.46 -18.77 -7.31
C GLU A 135 -5.39 -19.31 -6.37
N GLN A 136 -4.10 -19.07 -6.66
CA GLN A 136 -3.01 -19.46 -5.78
C GLN A 136 -3.03 -18.64 -4.48
N ILE A 137 -3.40 -17.36 -4.55
CA ILE A 137 -3.56 -16.52 -3.34
C ILE A 137 -4.72 -17.04 -2.50
N ILE A 138 -5.87 -17.31 -3.12
CA ILE A 138 -7.04 -17.89 -2.44
C ILE A 138 -6.64 -19.21 -1.77
N TYR A 139 -5.94 -20.09 -2.49
CA TYR A 139 -5.43 -21.35 -1.95
C TYR A 139 -4.51 -21.13 -0.75
N ILE A 140 -3.56 -20.18 -0.81
CA ILE A 140 -2.68 -19.86 0.32
C ILE A 140 -3.47 -19.37 1.53
N PHE A 141 -4.44 -18.48 1.34
CA PHE A 141 -5.30 -17.99 2.42
C PHE A 141 -6.09 -19.14 3.06
N ARG A 142 -6.70 -20.02 2.25
CA ARG A 142 -7.47 -21.18 2.72
C ARG A 142 -6.62 -22.31 3.30
N CYS A 143 -5.38 -22.51 2.83
CA CYS A 143 -4.50 -23.57 3.33
C CYS A 143 -3.64 -23.14 4.52
N GLY A 144 -3.22 -21.87 4.58
CA GLY A 144 -2.65 -21.29 5.80
C GLY A 144 -3.65 -21.36 6.96
N HIS A 145 -4.93 -21.26 6.65
CA HIS A 145 -6.05 -21.45 7.58
C HIS A 145 -6.16 -22.88 8.13
N ASN A 146 -6.07 -23.93 7.31
CA ASN A 146 -6.21 -25.33 7.77
C ASN A 146 -5.10 -25.82 8.74
N LYS A 147 -4.07 -25.02 9.02
CA LYS A 147 -2.98 -25.38 9.95
C LYS A 147 -3.04 -24.66 11.31
N ASN A 148 -3.98 -23.73 11.50
CA ASN A 148 -4.14 -22.95 12.74
C ASN A 148 -5.42 -23.31 13.55
N ILE A 149 -6.02 -24.47 13.27
CA ILE A 149 -7.13 -25.07 14.04
C ILE A 149 -6.61 -26.37 14.67
#